data_AF-A0A9N8ZDF1-F1
#
_entry.id   AF-A0A9N8ZDF1-F1
#
_cell.length_a   1.000
_cell.length_b   1.000
_cell.length_c   1.000
_cell.angle_alpha   90.00
_cell.angle_beta   90.00
_cell.angle_gamma   90.00
#
_symmetry.space_group_name_H-M   'P 1'
#
loop_
_entity.id
_entity.type
_entity.pdbx_description
1 polymer ?
#
loop_
_entity_poly.entity_id
_entity_poly.type
_entity_poly.pdbx_seq_one_letter_code
_entity_poly.pdbx_strand_id
1 'polypeptide(L)'
;MTYRDNAIKLLKAALSIGLNGFDRKAAEKKAEKIEIHVYRKIYLQESREKYCGKMRSLVWNLRHNPVLRKKVISGEISEESFSIMPKEAMQTNEQRCENQRIKLENLFTSIKKPEPIAVRYDNGDLYKPSGIIGGNGVDADSNWYGVANVIINRH
;
A
#
# COMPACT_ATOMS: atom_id res chain seq x y z
N MET A 1 2.41 -5.95 -33.61
CA MET A 1 3.04 -6.40 -32.35
C MET A 1 2.00 -6.28 -31.25
N THR A 2 1.59 -7.39 -30.63
CA THR A 2 0.50 -7.36 -29.64
C THR A 2 1.01 -6.87 -28.29
N TYR A 3 0.12 -6.40 -27.41
CA TYR A 3 0.51 -5.92 -26.08
C TYR A 3 1.11 -7.03 -25.20
N ARG A 4 0.82 -8.30 -25.52
CA ARG A 4 1.40 -9.48 -24.86
C ARG A 4 2.85 -9.68 -25.25
N ASP A 5 3.18 -9.57 -26.53
CA ASP A 5 4.57 -9.66 -27.02
C ASP A 5 5.46 -8.58 -26.39
N ASN A 6 4.91 -7.37 -26.24
CA ASN A 6 5.60 -6.27 -25.56
C ASN A 6 5.86 -6.58 -24.08
N ALA A 7 4.87 -7.15 -23.38
CA ALA A 7 4.99 -7.54 -21.99
C ALA A 7 6.07 -8.63 -21.80
N ILE A 8 6.09 -9.64 -22.68
CA ILE A 8 7.11 -10.69 -22.69
C ILE A 8 8.49 -10.07 -22.94
N LYS A 9 8.64 -9.18 -23.93
CA LYS A 9 9.90 -8.49 -24.22
C LYS A 9 10.44 -7.74 -23.01
N LEU A 10 9.57 -7.04 -22.27
CA LEU A 10 9.94 -6.30 -21.07
C LEU A 10 10.33 -7.23 -19.91
N LEU A 11 9.61 -8.34 -19.71
CA LEU A 11 9.98 -9.38 -18.74
C LEU A 11 11.34 -10.00 -19.05
N LYS A 12 11.54 -10.41 -20.31
CA LYS A 12 12.81 -10.97 -20.80
C LYS A 12 13.96 -10.02 -20.50
N ALA A 13 13.79 -8.74 -20.82
CA ALA A 13 14.79 -7.71 -20.54
C ALA A 13 15.06 -7.57 -19.04
N ALA A 14 14.02 -7.54 -18.19
CA ALA A 14 14.17 -7.39 -16.74
C ALA A 14 14.86 -8.59 -16.08
N LEU A 15 14.51 -9.81 -16.48
CA LEU A 15 15.12 -11.04 -15.97
C LEU A 15 16.58 -11.19 -16.44
N SER A 16 16.89 -10.75 -17.66
CA SER A 16 18.24 -10.86 -18.23
C SER A 16 19.26 -9.89 -17.63
N ILE A 17 18.86 -8.98 -16.74
CA ILE A 17 19.77 -7.99 -16.14
C ILE A 17 20.83 -8.69 -15.28
N GLY A 18 22.09 -8.59 -15.73
CA GLY A 18 23.24 -9.16 -15.03
C GLY A 18 23.43 -10.67 -15.23
N LEU A 19 22.81 -11.26 -16.27
CA LEU A 19 22.97 -12.67 -16.62
C LEU A 19 23.95 -12.90 -17.77
N ASN A 20 24.60 -14.07 -17.75
CA ASN A 20 25.45 -14.56 -18.82
C ASN A 20 24.61 -15.33 -19.88
N GLY A 21 25.20 -15.62 -21.04
CA GLY A 21 24.48 -16.10 -22.23
C GLY A 21 23.63 -17.38 -22.05
N PHE A 22 24.06 -18.31 -21.18
CA PHE A 22 23.30 -19.54 -20.89
C PHE A 22 22.03 -19.24 -20.09
N ASP A 23 22.14 -18.47 -19.01
CA ASP A 23 21.01 -18.11 -18.13
C ASP A 23 19.99 -17.21 -18.85
N ARG A 24 20.43 -16.50 -19.90
CA ARG A 24 19.56 -15.67 -20.73
C ARG A 24 18.47 -16.49 -21.44
N LYS A 25 18.81 -17.66 -22.00
CA LYS A 25 17.82 -18.55 -22.64
C LYS A 25 16.83 -19.12 -21.62
N ALA A 26 17.30 -19.43 -20.41
CA ALA A 26 16.44 -19.88 -19.31
C ALA A 26 15.47 -18.75 -18.88
N ALA A 27 15.96 -17.52 -18.77
CA ALA A 27 15.16 -16.34 -18.45
C ALA A 27 14.07 -16.08 -19.50
N GLU A 28 14.35 -16.33 -20.79
CA GLU A 28 13.37 -16.19 -21.86
C GLU A 28 12.19 -17.15 -21.72
N LYS A 29 12.47 -18.44 -21.47
CA LYS A 29 11.43 -19.45 -21.22
C LYS A 29 10.61 -19.13 -19.97
N LYS A 30 11.26 -18.64 -18.92
CA LYS A 30 10.57 -18.24 -17.67
C LYS A 30 9.66 -17.03 -17.89
N ALA A 31 10.11 -16.03 -18.65
CA ALA A 31 9.31 -14.85 -18.97
C ALA A 31 7.99 -15.23 -19.68
N GLU A 32 8.05 -16.15 -20.64
CA GLU A 32 6.88 -16.64 -21.36
C GLU A 32 5.90 -17.37 -20.42
N LYS A 33 6.41 -18.26 -19.56
CA LYS A 33 5.58 -18.94 -18.56
C LYS A 33 4.89 -17.96 -17.61
N ILE A 34 5.64 -17.00 -17.07
CA ILE A 34 5.09 -15.96 -16.19
C ILE A 34 3.95 -15.23 -16.89
N GLU A 35 4.16 -14.80 -18.14
CA GLU A 35 3.11 -14.10 -18.90
C GLU A 35 1.86 -14.95 -19.10
N ILE A 36 2.03 -16.24 -19.42
CA ILE A 36 0.91 -17.17 -19.58
C ILE A 36 0.11 -17.30 -18.28
N HIS A 37 0.79 -17.41 -17.13
CA HIS A 37 0.11 -17.48 -15.83
C HIS A 37 -0.63 -16.18 -15.49
N VAL A 38 -0.01 -15.02 -15.73
CA VAL A 38 -0.66 -13.71 -15.52
C VAL A 38 -1.87 -13.57 -16.44
N TYR A 39 -1.74 -13.91 -17.73
CA TYR A 39 -2.85 -13.84 -18.67
C TYR A 39 -4.01 -14.76 -18.26
N ARG A 40 -3.72 -16.01 -17.90
CA ARG A 40 -4.73 -16.99 -17.47
C ARG A 40 -5.44 -16.58 -16.18
N LYS A 41 -4.71 -16.07 -15.20
CA LYS A 41 -5.28 -15.74 -13.87
C LYS A 41 -5.97 -14.38 -13.85
N ILE A 42 -5.38 -13.36 -14.47
CA ILE A 42 -5.85 -11.97 -14.36
C ILE A 42 -6.69 -11.56 -15.57
N TYR A 43 -6.16 -11.76 -16.79
CA TYR A 43 -6.86 -11.27 -17.99
C TYR A 43 -8.20 -11.98 -18.21
N LEU A 44 -8.25 -13.30 -17.99
CA LEU A 44 -9.50 -14.06 -18.15
C LEU A 44 -10.57 -13.75 -17.09
N GLN A 45 -10.17 -13.26 -15.91
CA GLN A 45 -11.09 -13.02 -14.80
C GLN A 45 -11.49 -11.55 -14.66
N GLU A 46 -10.66 -10.63 -15.15
CA GLU A 46 -10.83 -9.20 -14.90
C GLU A 46 -10.81 -8.39 -16.22
N SER A 47 -9.74 -7.63 -16.47
CA SER A 47 -9.63 -6.72 -17.60
C SER A 47 -8.20 -6.57 -18.11
N ARG A 48 -8.08 -6.07 -19.35
CA ARG A 48 -6.80 -5.72 -19.97
C ARG A 48 -5.98 -4.73 -19.13
N GLU A 49 -6.64 -3.78 -18.47
CA GLU A 49 -5.97 -2.73 -17.70
C GLU A 49 -5.29 -3.31 -16.46
N LYS A 50 -5.98 -4.20 -15.74
CA LYS A 50 -5.42 -4.90 -14.58
C LYS A 50 -4.28 -5.84 -14.98
N TYR A 51 -4.42 -6.55 -16.09
CA TYR A 51 -3.32 -7.32 -16.70
C TYR A 51 -2.08 -6.45 -16.95
N CYS A 52 -2.24 -5.33 -17.66
CA CYS A 52 -1.14 -4.41 -17.94
C CYS A 52 -0.55 -3.81 -16.65
N GLY A 53 -1.39 -3.46 -15.67
CA GLY A 53 -0.98 -2.98 -14.36
C GLY A 53 -0.08 -3.97 -13.64
N LYS A 54 -0.50 -5.24 -13.58
CA LYS A 54 0.29 -6.32 -13.00
C LYS A 54 1.60 -6.52 -13.73
N MET A 55 1.57 -6.61 -15.06
CA MET A 55 2.78 -6.79 -15.87
C MET A 55 3.81 -5.68 -15.63
N ARG A 56 3.37 -4.41 -15.59
CA ARG A 56 4.26 -3.28 -15.26
C ARG A 56 4.86 -3.42 -13.87
N SER A 57 4.04 -3.81 -12.88
CA SER A 57 4.51 -4.02 -11.51
C SER A 57 5.56 -5.14 -11.42
N LEU A 58 5.32 -6.28 -12.08
CA LEU A 58 6.28 -7.39 -12.11
C LEU A 58 7.61 -6.95 -12.73
N VAL A 59 7.56 -6.28 -13.90
CA VAL A 59 8.75 -5.78 -14.60
C VAL A 59 9.53 -4.78 -13.74
N TRP A 60 8.83 -3.84 -13.11
CA TRP A 60 9.46 -2.85 -12.24
C TRP A 60 10.16 -3.50 -11.05
N ASN A 61 9.47 -4.41 -10.35
CA ASN A 61 10.06 -5.11 -9.19
C ASN A 61 11.27 -5.96 -9.61
N LEU A 62 11.22 -6.66 -10.74
CA LEU A 62 12.37 -7.43 -11.23
C LEU A 62 13.57 -6.56 -11.58
N ARG A 63 13.36 -5.30 -12.02
CA ARG A 63 14.44 -4.36 -12.30
C ARG A 63 15.08 -3.83 -11.02
N HIS A 64 14.27 -3.44 -10.04
CA HIS A 64 14.74 -2.76 -8.83
C HIS A 64 15.08 -3.70 -7.66
N ASN A 65 14.67 -4.97 -7.70
CA ASN A 65 14.98 -5.97 -6.68
C ASN A 65 15.84 -7.11 -7.28
N PRO A 66 17.19 -7.00 -7.23
CA PRO A 66 18.07 -8.04 -7.78
C PRO A 66 17.98 -9.36 -7.01
N VAL A 67 17.64 -9.32 -5.72
CA VAL A 67 17.44 -10.53 -4.91
C VAL A 67 16.22 -11.30 -5.42
N LEU A 68 15.09 -10.62 -5.61
CA LEU A 68 13.89 -11.22 -6.18
C LEU A 68 14.16 -11.81 -7.57
N ARG A 69 14.90 -11.10 -8.42
CA ARG A 69 15.29 -11.59 -9.74
C ARG A 69 16.09 -12.89 -9.65
N LYS A 70 17.08 -12.96 -8.76
CA LYS A 70 17.86 -14.19 -8.53
C LYS A 70 16.97 -15.35 -8.08
N LYS A 71 16.03 -15.12 -7.16
CA LYS A 71 15.09 -16.15 -6.66
C LYS A 71 14.18 -16.70 -7.76
N VAL A 72 13.68 -15.85 -8.65
CA VAL A 72 12.86 -16.27 -9.79
C VAL A 72 13.69 -17.08 -10.79
N ILE A 73 14.95 -16.70 -11.03
CA ILE A 73 15.84 -17.41 -11.97
C ILE A 73 16.34 -18.73 -11.40
N SER A 74 16.69 -18.80 -10.12
CA SER A 74 17.06 -20.04 -9.44
C SER A 74 15.89 -21.02 -9.34
N GLY A 75 14.65 -20.50 -9.36
CA GLY A 75 13.43 -21.31 -9.22
C GLY A 75 12.98 -21.48 -7.77
N GLU A 76 13.59 -20.77 -6.81
CA GLU A 76 13.10 -20.70 -5.42
C GLU A 76 11.67 -20.15 -5.37
N ILE A 77 11.35 -19.21 -6.27
CA ILE A 77 9.98 -18.75 -6.49
C ILE A 77 9.52 -19.29 -7.84
N SER A 78 8.43 -20.07 -7.83
CA SER A 78 7.82 -20.60 -9.05
C SER A 78 7.21 -19.50 -9.92
N GLU A 79 7.16 -19.72 -11.24
CA GLU A 79 6.60 -18.77 -12.19
C GLU A 79 5.12 -18.46 -11.90
N GLU A 80 4.38 -19.48 -11.44
CA GLU A 80 2.99 -19.33 -11.04
C GLU A 80 2.85 -18.48 -9.76
N SER A 81 3.63 -18.78 -8.72
CA SER A 81 3.58 -18.01 -7.46
C SER A 81 3.96 -16.55 -7.70
N PHE A 82 5.01 -16.32 -8.49
CA PHE A 82 5.43 -14.97 -8.87
C PHE A 82 4.35 -14.22 -9.64
N SER A 83 3.61 -14.89 -10.53
CA SER A 83 2.56 -14.27 -11.35
C SER A 83 1.42 -13.64 -10.53
N ILE A 84 1.12 -14.22 -9.36
CA ILE A 84 0.03 -13.76 -8.48
C ILE A 84 0.53 -12.92 -7.29
N MET A 85 1.83 -12.92 -7.00
CA MET A 85 2.42 -12.27 -5.83
C MET A 85 2.03 -10.78 -5.68
N PRO A 86 1.57 -10.31 -4.49
CA PRO A 86 1.20 -8.92 -4.28
C PRO A 86 2.41 -7.98 -4.32
N LYS A 87 2.16 -6.69 -4.60
CA LYS A 87 3.24 -5.70 -4.79
C LYS A 87 4.13 -5.56 -3.55
N GLU A 88 3.54 -5.63 -2.37
CA GLU A 88 4.20 -5.51 -1.06
C GLU A 88 5.15 -6.68 -0.79
N ALA A 89 4.81 -7.87 -1.30
CA ALA A 89 5.64 -9.07 -1.14
C ALA A 89 6.86 -9.06 -2.07
N MET A 90 6.82 -8.31 -3.17
CA MET A 90 7.93 -8.18 -4.13
C MET A 90 8.94 -7.07 -3.77
N GLN A 91 8.56 -6.15 -2.90
CA GLN A 91 9.42 -5.05 -2.45
C GLN A 91 10.65 -5.56 -1.69
N THR A 92 11.71 -4.75 -1.67
CA THR A 92 12.88 -5.03 -0.83
C THR A 92 12.49 -4.95 0.65
N ASN A 93 13.30 -5.54 1.53
CA ASN A 93 13.02 -5.52 2.96
C ASN A 93 13.01 -4.09 3.52
N GLU A 94 13.92 -3.24 3.04
CA GLU A 94 14.02 -1.83 3.45
C GLU A 94 12.76 -1.07 3.04
N GLN A 95 12.31 -1.25 1.78
CA GLN A 95 11.08 -0.63 1.29
C GLN A 95 9.84 -1.12 2.05
N ARG A 96 9.81 -2.42 2.40
CA ARG A 96 8.70 -2.99 3.18
C ARG A 96 8.66 -2.40 4.58
N CYS A 97 9.80 -2.32 5.27
CA CYS A 97 9.89 -1.72 6.60
C CYS A 97 9.51 -0.25 6.58
N GLU A 98 9.99 0.52 5.60
CA GLU A 98 9.66 1.94 5.48
C GLU A 98 8.17 2.17 5.20
N ASN A 99 7.56 1.37 4.31
CA ASN A 99 6.13 1.45 4.07
C ASN A 99 5.30 1.08 5.31
N GLN A 100 5.79 0.17 6.16
CA GLN A 100 5.15 -0.15 7.43
C GLN A 100 5.28 1.01 8.42
N ARG A 101 6.45 1.63 8.52
CA ARG A 101 6.68 2.82 9.36
C ARG A 101 5.72 3.95 9.00
N ILE A 102 5.66 4.31 7.71
CA ILE A 102 4.77 5.36 7.22
C ILE A 102 3.29 5.03 7.49
N LYS A 103 2.88 3.76 7.32
CA LYS A 103 1.50 3.33 7.62
C LYS A 103 1.16 3.53 9.10
N LEU A 104 2.08 3.19 10.00
CA LEU A 104 1.89 3.36 11.45
C LEU A 104 1.82 4.84 11.83
N GLU A 105 2.68 5.68 11.26
CA GLU A 105 2.67 7.13 11.50
C GLU A 105 1.39 7.80 11.03
N ASN A 106 0.91 7.39 9.85
CA ASN A 106 -0.37 7.87 9.31
C ASN A 106 -1.53 7.45 10.21
N LEU A 107 -1.56 6.18 10.65
CA LEU A 107 -2.61 5.68 11.56
C LEU A 107 -2.63 6.47 12.88
N PHE A 108 -1.47 6.69 13.48
CA PHE A 108 -1.35 7.45 14.71
C PHE A 108 -1.81 8.91 14.56
N THR A 109 -1.48 9.54 13.44
CA THR A 109 -1.88 10.92 13.15
C THR A 109 -3.39 11.02 12.91
N SER A 110 -4.00 10.05 12.22
CA SER A 110 -5.44 10.04 11.94
C SER A 110 -6.31 9.84 13.18
N ILE A 111 -5.88 9.01 14.15
CA ILE A 111 -6.66 8.73 15.37
C ILE A 111 -6.71 9.95 16.31
N LYS A 112 -5.69 10.82 16.27
CA LYS A 112 -5.55 11.95 17.21
C LYS A 112 -6.44 13.17 16.95
N LYS A 113 -7.31 13.16 15.94
CA LYS A 113 -8.26 14.26 15.66
C LYS A 113 -9.71 13.86 15.96
N PRO A 114 -10.18 13.91 17.22
CA PRO A 114 -11.57 14.29 17.46
C PRO A 114 -11.67 15.79 17.17
N GLU A 115 -12.38 16.17 16.10
CA GLU A 115 -12.83 17.55 15.97
C GLU A 115 -13.79 17.82 17.13
N PRO A 116 -13.68 18.96 17.84
CA PRO A 116 -14.71 19.34 18.78
C PRO A 116 -16.01 19.47 17.98
N ILE A 117 -17.02 18.69 18.35
CA ILE A 117 -18.36 18.83 17.79
C ILE A 117 -18.80 20.24 18.17
N ALA A 118 -18.78 21.16 17.19
CA ALA A 118 -19.33 22.49 17.37
C ALA A 118 -20.86 22.34 17.47
N VAL A 119 -21.36 22.12 18.67
CA VAL A 119 -22.78 22.22 18.99
C VAL A 119 -23.19 23.67 18.75
N ARG A 120 -23.95 23.90 17.69
CA ARG A 120 -24.66 25.17 17.46
C ARG A 120 -25.84 25.19 18.42
N TYR A 121 -25.85 26.14 19.35
CA TYR A 121 -27.05 26.54 20.06
C TYR A 121 -27.59 27.81 19.42
N ASP A 122 -28.90 27.92 19.28
CA ASP A 122 -29.61 28.92 18.46
C ASP A 122 -29.45 30.38 18.91
N ASN A 123 -28.60 30.66 19.90
CA ASN A 123 -28.39 31.97 20.47
C ASN A 123 -26.97 32.47 20.20
N GLY A 124 -26.68 32.79 18.93
CA GLY A 124 -25.80 33.88 18.47
C GLY A 124 -24.31 33.97 18.87
N ASP A 125 -23.83 33.32 19.92
CA ASP A 125 -22.50 33.62 20.48
C ASP A 125 -21.48 32.51 20.20
N LEU A 126 -20.39 32.88 19.51
CA LEU A 126 -19.28 32.01 19.13
C LEU A 126 -18.21 31.98 20.24
N TYR A 127 -18.09 30.88 20.98
CA TYR A 127 -16.98 30.74 21.94
C TYR A 127 -15.66 30.46 21.22
N LYS A 128 -14.62 31.27 21.47
CA LYS A 128 -13.23 30.92 21.15
C LYS A 128 -12.68 30.09 22.32
N PRO A 129 -12.26 28.82 22.12
CA PRO A 129 -11.65 28.05 23.19
C PRO A 129 -10.28 28.62 23.53
N SER A 130 -10.19 29.37 24.63
CA SER A 130 -8.94 29.73 25.28
C SER A 130 -8.45 28.57 26.15
N GLY A 131 -7.24 28.08 25.87
CA GLY A 131 -6.42 27.36 26.87
C GLY A 131 -5.75 26.08 26.39
N ILE A 132 -4.55 26.20 25.80
CA ILE A 132 -3.46 25.28 26.15
C ILE A 132 -2.84 25.88 27.41
N ILE A 133 -3.03 25.22 28.56
CA ILE A 133 -2.47 25.66 29.84
C ILE A 133 -0.98 25.32 29.85
N GLY A 134 -0.15 26.36 29.96
CA GLY A 134 1.22 26.28 30.43
C GLY A 134 1.44 27.31 31.54
N GLY A 135 1.44 26.84 32.79
CA GLY A 135 2.24 27.42 33.87
C GLY A 135 1.62 28.52 34.75
N ASN A 136 1.11 28.08 35.90
CA ASN A 136 1.18 28.68 37.24
C ASN A 136 0.63 30.08 37.53
N GLY A 137 -0.39 30.07 38.38
CA GLY A 137 -0.60 31.08 39.42
C GLY A 137 -2.06 31.47 39.62
N VAL A 138 -2.69 30.86 40.64
CA VAL A 138 -3.71 31.44 41.56
C VAL A 138 -4.94 32.10 40.89
N ASP A 139 -6.18 31.62 41.04
CA ASP A 139 -6.95 31.48 42.28
C ASP A 139 -8.30 30.78 42.06
N ALA A 140 -8.80 30.22 43.17
CA ALA A 140 -10.20 30.13 43.60
C ALA A 140 -11.22 29.30 42.78
N ASP A 141 -11.65 28.23 43.45
CA ASP A 141 -13.06 27.84 43.61
C ASP A 141 -13.86 27.48 42.36
N SER A 142 -14.10 26.18 42.17
CA SER A 142 -15.44 25.62 42.40
C SER A 142 -15.61 24.27 41.72
N ASN A 143 -15.62 23.26 42.57
CA ASN A 143 -16.30 21.98 42.41
C ASN A 143 -17.58 22.06 41.55
N TRP A 144 -17.62 21.40 40.40
CA TRP A 144 -18.87 20.97 39.75
C TRP A 144 -18.69 19.59 39.11
N TYR A 145 -18.76 18.55 39.96
CA TYR A 145 -19.33 17.28 39.53
C TYR A 145 -20.83 17.50 39.25
N GLY A 146 -21.31 17.06 38.08
CA GLY A 146 -22.71 17.22 37.70
C GLY A 146 -23.13 16.27 36.58
N VAL A 147 -23.52 15.06 36.98
CA VAL A 147 -24.20 14.05 36.16
C VAL A 147 -25.56 14.60 35.70
N ALA A 148 -25.91 14.55 34.40
CA ALA A 148 -27.29 14.76 33.97
C ALA A 148 -27.64 14.06 32.63
N ASN A 149 -28.22 12.87 32.79
CA ASN A 149 -29.36 12.28 32.09
C ASN A 149 -29.54 12.43 30.56
N VAL A 150 -29.48 11.24 29.94
CA VAL A 150 -30.06 10.87 28.65
C VAL A 150 -31.57 11.12 28.65
N ILE A 151 -32.05 11.93 27.69
CA ILE A 151 -33.46 11.94 27.28
C ILE A 151 -33.50 11.50 25.80
N ILE A 152 -33.97 10.28 25.56
CA ILE A 152 -34.33 9.76 24.24
C ILE A 152 -35.77 10.18 23.98
N ASN A 153 -36.01 11.05 23.00
CA ASN A 153 -37.36 11.23 22.47
C ASN A 153 -37.49 10.50 21.12
N ARG A 154 -38.27 9.41 21.16
CA ARG A 154 -38.99 8.87 20.01
C ARG A 154 -40.09 9.86 19.62
N HIS A 155 -40.22 10.16 18.34
CA HIS A 155 -41.49 10.14 17.62
C HIS A 155 -41.23 10.04 16.11
#